data_AF-A0A349YCD4-F1
#
_entry.id   AF-A0A349YCD4-F1
#
_cell.length_a   1.000
_cell.length_b   1.000
_cell.length_c   1.000
_cell.angle_alpha   90.00
_cell.angle_beta   90.00
_cell.angle_gamma   90.00
#
_symmetry.space_group_name_H-M   'P 1'
#
loop_
_entity.id
_entity.type
_entity.pdbx_description
1 polymer ?
#
loop_
_entity_poly.entity_id
_entity_poly.type
_entity_poly.pdbx_seq_one_letter_code
_entity_poly.pdbx_strand_id
1 'polypeptide(L)' 'MPYKDVTYDNGFTERYYYDETDDEQALRMSRMNSVAKFPSANHRPLPRQTPLFYLVDII' A
#
# COMPACT_ATOMS: atom_id res chain seq x y z
N MET A 1 -9.03 20.77 -1.47
CA MET A 1 -9.71 19.76 -0.62
C MET A 1 -9.37 19.89 0.86
N PRO A 2 -9.94 20.86 1.59
CA PRO A 2 -9.97 20.82 3.05
C PRO A 2 -10.67 19.55 3.53
N TYR A 3 -10.14 18.90 4.56
CA TYR A 3 -10.70 17.68 5.12
C TYR A 3 -10.71 17.71 6.64
N LYS A 4 -11.59 16.91 7.23
CA LYS A 4 -11.65 16.65 8.68
C LYS A 4 -11.65 15.16 8.93
N ASP A 5 -10.76 14.75 9.81
CA ASP A 5 -10.73 13.39 10.34
C ASP A 5 -11.61 13.33 11.58
N VAL A 6 -12.55 12.39 11.60
CA VAL A 6 -13.42 12.10 12.75
C VAL A 6 -13.04 10.70 13.24
N THR A 7 -12.50 10.63 14.45
CA THR A 7 -12.20 9.37 15.12
C THR A 7 -13.35 9.01 16.06
N TYR A 8 -13.98 7.86 15.82
CA TYR A 8 -15.06 7.34 16.64
C TYR A 8 -14.52 6.52 17.80
N ASP A 9 -15.36 6.30 18.82
CA ASP A 9 -15.01 5.55 20.04
C ASP A 9 -14.60 4.09 19.75
N ASN A 10 -15.05 3.53 18.62
CA ASN A 10 -14.66 2.19 18.16
C ASN A 10 -13.26 2.13 17.52
N GLY A 11 -12.52 3.24 17.51
CA GLY A 11 -11.18 3.35 16.94
C GLY A 11 -11.14 3.53 15.43
N PHE A 12 -12.29 3.55 14.75
CA PHE A 12 -12.36 3.85 13.32
C PHE A 12 -12.18 5.36 13.10
N THR A 13 -11.35 5.72 12.12
CA THR A 13 -11.17 7.12 11.70
C THR A 13 -11.71 7.28 10.30
N GLU A 14 -12.70 8.16 10.15
CA GLU A 14 -13.30 8.50 8.86
C GLU A 14 -12.89 9.91 8.44
N ARG A 15 -12.54 10.07 7.17
CA ARG A 15 -12.09 11.34 6.59
C ARG A 15 -13.20 11.96 5.75
N TYR A 16 -13.66 13.13 6.18
CA TYR A 16 -14.66 13.95 5.49
C TYR A 16 -13.99 15.03 4.66
N TYR A 17 -14.43 15.21 3.43
CA TYR A 17 -13.96 16.27 2.52
C TYR A 17 -15.04 17.35 2.42
N TYR A 18 -14.66 18.61 2.56
CA TYR A 18 -15.58 19.75 2.44
C TYR A 18 -15.43 20.42 1.08
N ASP A 19 -16.55 20.92 0.55
CA ASP A 19 -16.62 21.70 -0.70
C ASP A 19 -15.94 21.00 -1.89
N GLU A 20 -16.02 19.67 -1.95
CA GLU A 20 -15.47 18.87 -3.04
C GLU A 20 -16.30 19.09 -4.31
N THR A 21 -15.65 19.49 -5.39
CA THR A 21 -16.29 19.56 -6.72
C THR A 21 -16.43 18.16 -7.31
N ASP A 22 -17.36 17.96 -8.25
CA ASP A 22 -17.57 16.65 -8.89
C ASP A 22 -16.29 16.10 -9.54
N ASP A 23 -15.46 16.97 -10.12
CA ASP A 23 -14.16 16.60 -10.71
C ASP A 23 -13.15 16.14 -9.65
N GLU A 24 -13.14 16.82 -8.50
CA GLU A 24 -12.29 16.50 -7.36
C GLU A 24 -12.69 15.15 -6.74
N GLN A 25 -13.99 14.90 -6.62
CA GLN A 25 -14.54 13.61 -6.18
C GLN A 25 -14.18 12.49 -7.16
N ALA A 26 -14.33 12.73 -8.47
CA ALA A 26 -13.99 11.75 -9.51
C ALA A 26 -12.50 11.41 -9.50
N LEU A 27 -11.62 12.40 -9.31
CA LEU A 27 -10.17 12.17 -9.19
C LEU A 27 -9.83 11.35 -7.93
N ARG A 28 -10.51 11.60 -6.80
CA ARG A 28 -10.36 10.81 -5.58
C ARG A 28 -10.81 9.37 -5.78
N MET A 29 -11.99 9.17 -6.37
CA MET A 29 -12.51 7.83 -6.70
C MET A 29 -11.61 7.09 -7.68
N SER A 30 -11.04 7.79 -8.67
CA SER A 30 -10.07 7.22 -9.62
C SER A 30 -8.80 6.72 -8.92
N ARG A 31 -8.25 7.50 -7.97
CA ARG A 31 -7.10 7.08 -7.15
C ARG A 31 -7.43 5.87 -6.26
N MET A 32 -8.60 5.87 -5.62
CA MET A 32 -9.03 4.76 -4.76
C MET A 32 -9.33 3.48 -5.54
N ASN A 33 -9.90 3.58 -6.75
CA ASN A 33 -10.16 2.43 -7.63
C ASN A 33 -8.89 1.72 -8.12
N SER A 34 -7.71 2.35 -7.99
CA SER A 34 -6.42 1.72 -8.28
C SER A 34 -5.93 0.79 -7.14
N VAL A 35 -6.50 0.90 -5.93
CA VAL A 35 -6.05 0.16 -4.73
C VAL A 35 -6.53 -1.31 -4.71
N ALA A 36 -7.23 -1.77 -5.75
CA ALA A 36 -7.47 -3.20 -5.96
C ALA A 36 -6.21 -3.99 -6.41
N LYS A 37 -5.03 -3.37 -6.46
CA LYS A 37 -3.75 -4.08 -6.63
C LYS A 37 -3.32 -4.69 -5.30
N PHE A 38 -4.02 -5.75 -4.87
CA PHE A 38 -3.60 -6.56 -3.73
C PHE A 38 -2.13 -7.01 -3.91
N PRO A 39 -1.22 -6.65 -3.00
CA PRO A 39 0.17 -7.11 -3.01
C PRO A 39 0.30 -8.54 -2.46
N SER A 40 -0.75 -9.37 -2.48
CA SER A 40 -0.57 -10.82 -2.41
C SER A 40 0.28 -11.31 -3.62
N ALA A 41 0.25 -10.56 -4.73
CA ALA A 41 1.13 -10.74 -5.87
C ALA A 41 2.58 -10.21 -5.66
N ASN A 42 2.92 -9.64 -4.49
CA ASN A 42 4.30 -9.30 -4.12
C ASN A 42 5.03 -10.51 -3.51
N HIS A 43 4.89 -11.70 -4.09
CA HIS A 43 5.78 -12.80 -3.76
C HIS A 43 7.20 -12.41 -4.19
N ARG A 44 7.98 -11.86 -3.25
CA ARG A 44 9.44 -11.84 -3.39
C ARG A 44 9.87 -13.29 -3.19
N PRO A 45 10.38 -14.00 -4.21
CA PRO A 45 11.08 -15.24 -3.92
C PRO A 45 12.22 -14.88 -2.97
N LEU A 46 12.28 -15.55 -1.82
CA LEU A 46 13.45 -15.49 -0.95
C LEU A 46 14.68 -15.75 -1.83
N PRO A 47 15.76 -14.96 -1.72
CA PRO A 47 17.00 -15.32 -2.39
C PRO A 47 17.38 -16.71 -1.89
N ARG A 48 17.52 -17.67 -2.81
CA ARG A 48 17.99 -19.03 -2.48
C ARG A 48 19.25 -18.84 -1.65
N GLN A 49 19.23 -19.26 -0.39
CA GLN A 49 20.45 -19.40 0.39
C GLN A 49 21.38 -20.29 -0.44
N THR A 50 22.44 -19.71 -0.97
CA THR A 50 23.55 -20.48 -1.52
C THR A 50 24.10 -21.32 -0.37
N PRO A 51 24.09 -22.66 -0.46
CA PRO A 51 24.74 -23.46 0.57
C PRO A 51 26.22 -23.13 0.60
N LEU A 52 26.73 -22.81 1.79
CA LEU A 52 28.15 -22.56 2.10
C LEU A 52 28.96 -23.85 2.03
N PHE A 53 29.09 -24.42 0.84
CA PHE A 53 30.09 -25.42 0.50
C PHE A 53 30.50 -25.03 -0.90
N TYR A 54 31.67 -24.41 -1.11
CA TYR A 54 32.92 -25.14 -1.25
C TYR A 54 34.11 -24.24 -0.86
N LEU A 55 34.73 -24.56 0.28
CA LEU A 55 36.18 -24.47 0.42
C LEU A 55 36.77 -25.49 -0.56
N VAL A 56 37.00 -25.09 -1.80
CA VAL A 56 37.80 -25.87 -2.75
C VAL A 56 38.97 -24.97 -3.14
N ASP A 57 40.11 -25.34 -2.54
CA ASP A 57 41.45 -25.22 -3.08
C ASP A 57 41.94 -23.81 -3.37
N ILE A 58 42.42 -23.15 -2.30
CA ILE A 58 43.45 -22.12 -2.42
C ILE A 58 44.74 -22.82 -2.86
N ILE A 59 45.24 -22.36 -4.01
CA ILE A 59 46.48 -22.71 -4.71
C ILE A 59 47.68 -22.69 -3.77
#